data_AF-A0A6B3CBR8-F1
#
_entry.id   AF-A0A6B3CBR8-F1
#
_cell.length_a   1.000
_cell.length_b   1.000
_cell.length_c   1.000
_cell.angle_alpha   90.00
_cell.angle_beta   90.00
_cell.angle_gamma   90.00
#
_symmetry.space_group_name_H-M   'P 1'
#
loop_
_entity.id
_entity.type
_entity.pdbx_description
1 polymer ?
#
loop_
_entity_poly.entity_id
_entity_poly.type
_entity_poly.pdbx_seq_one_letter_code
_entity_poly.pdbx_strand_id
1 'polypeptide(L)'
;CEVYTKTSPDGLNWAPADNRGTLVRTADGRELLHTPYLAWVPGGGPDGTLLMSGQRVVSGPTGNKTVLSESGTVVFANTDLGAGEWTEIEAPVLTDPTGGYNPGEPSCPGYSSPIVPRADGTSFLYLTATWLGTGNQCQVRFGTGGL
;
A
#
# COMPACT_ATOMS: atom_id res chain seq x y z
N CYS A 1 8.05 -10.38 -3.36
CA CYS A 1 7.52 -9.82 -2.10
C CYS A 1 6.22 -9.09 -2.37
N GLU A 2 5.31 -9.77 -3.05
CA GLU A 2 3.97 -9.32 -3.34
C GLU A 2 3.14 -9.25 -2.05
N VAL A 3 2.12 -8.41 -2.07
CA VAL A 3 1.29 -8.15 -0.91
C VAL A 3 -0.02 -8.95 -1.00
N TYR A 4 -0.34 -9.67 0.08
CA TYR A 4 -1.55 -10.47 0.18
C TYR A 4 -2.36 -10.04 1.40
N THR A 5 -3.68 -10.14 1.33
CA THR A 5 -4.58 -10.09 2.48
C THR A 5 -5.00 -11.49 2.88
N LYS A 6 -5.13 -11.71 4.18
CA LYS A 6 -5.74 -12.92 4.73
C LYS A 6 -6.69 -12.51 5.84
N THR A 7 -7.76 -13.27 6.03
CA THR A 7 -8.75 -13.02 7.08
C THR A 7 -8.68 -14.12 8.12
N SER A 8 -9.05 -13.75 9.35
CA SER A 8 -9.14 -14.66 10.48
C SER A 8 -10.44 -14.37 11.21
N PRO A 9 -11.23 -15.39 11.58
CA PRO A 9 -12.50 -15.19 12.27
C PRO A 9 -12.33 -14.63 13.70
N ASP A 10 -11.17 -14.84 14.31
CA ASP A 10 -10.88 -14.50 15.71
C ASP A 10 -9.54 -13.76 15.88
N GLY A 11 -8.79 -13.53 14.79
CA GLY A 11 -7.46 -12.94 14.81
C GLY A 11 -6.34 -13.89 15.24
N LEU A 12 -6.66 -15.13 15.61
CA LEU A 12 -5.72 -16.14 16.10
C LEU A 12 -5.58 -17.31 15.12
N ASN A 13 -6.68 -17.72 14.51
CA ASN A 13 -6.71 -18.81 13.55
C ASN A 13 -6.51 -18.28 12.13
N TRP A 14 -5.30 -18.54 11.60
CA TRP A 14 -4.91 -18.20 10.24
C TRP A 14 -4.72 -19.45 9.39
N ALA A 15 -5.38 -20.56 9.71
CA ALA A 15 -5.26 -21.79 8.93
C ALA A 15 -5.91 -21.66 7.53
N PRO A 16 -5.40 -22.41 6.53
CA PRO A 16 -4.20 -23.23 6.58
C PRO A 16 -2.93 -22.38 6.42
N ALA A 17 -1.81 -22.83 6.98
CA ALA A 17 -0.57 -22.03 7.05
C ALA A 17 0.14 -21.84 5.70
N ASP A 18 -0.10 -22.73 4.74
CA ASP A 18 0.44 -22.69 3.38
C ASP A 18 -0.35 -21.76 2.44
N ASN A 19 -1.56 -21.36 2.82
CA ASN A 19 -2.34 -20.37 2.09
C ASN A 19 -1.89 -18.94 2.47
N ARG A 20 -1.34 -18.20 1.50
CA ARG A 20 -0.89 -16.81 1.68
C ARG A 20 -2.05 -15.80 1.76
N GLY A 21 -3.24 -16.21 1.33
CA GLY A 21 -4.41 -15.35 1.19
C GLY A 21 -4.62 -14.86 -0.24
N THR A 22 -5.33 -13.75 -0.37
CA THR A 22 -5.71 -13.13 -1.64
C THR A 22 -4.68 -12.10 -2.04
N LEU A 23 -4.21 -12.14 -3.29
CA LEU A 23 -3.28 -11.14 -3.81
C LEU A 23 -3.97 -9.78 -3.89
N VAL A 24 -3.32 -8.74 -3.36
CA VAL A 24 -3.81 -7.35 -3.48
C VAL A 24 -3.50 -6.85 -4.89
N ARG A 25 -4.54 -6.78 -5.72
CA ARG A 25 -4.43 -6.52 -7.15
C ARG A 25 -5.59 -5.69 -7.67
N THR A 26 -5.32 -4.83 -8.64
CA THR A 26 -6.34 -4.12 -9.42
C THR A 26 -6.86 -4.98 -10.57
N ALA A 27 -8.05 -4.64 -11.09
CA ALA A 27 -8.68 -5.38 -12.19
C ALA A 27 -7.82 -5.43 -13.47
N ASP A 28 -6.98 -4.42 -13.69
CA ASP A 28 -6.04 -4.35 -14.82
C ASP A 28 -4.63 -4.87 -14.49
N GLY A 29 -4.47 -5.41 -13.28
CA GLY A 29 -3.38 -6.30 -12.94
C GLY A 29 -2.20 -5.66 -12.21
N ARG A 30 -2.35 -4.44 -11.69
CA ARG A 30 -1.37 -3.77 -10.83
C ARG A 30 -1.40 -4.35 -9.43
N GLU A 31 -0.24 -4.42 -8.80
CA GLU A 31 -0.05 -5.01 -7.48
C GLU A 31 0.82 -4.11 -6.61
N LEU A 32 0.70 -4.24 -5.30
CA LEU A 32 1.64 -3.62 -4.37
C LEU A 32 2.87 -4.51 -4.17
N LEU A 33 4.03 -3.88 -4.02
CA LEU A 33 5.30 -4.53 -3.72
C LEU A 33 5.97 -3.87 -2.51
N HIS A 34 6.45 -4.72 -1.59
CA HIS A 34 7.20 -4.37 -0.37
C HIS A 34 6.42 -3.57 0.69
N THR A 35 6.73 -3.92 1.94
CA THR A 35 6.44 -3.12 3.16
C THR A 35 5.01 -2.55 3.23
N PRO A 36 3.97 -3.38 3.15
CA PRO A 36 2.61 -2.88 3.14
C PRO A 36 2.20 -2.28 4.49
N TYR A 37 1.26 -1.34 4.46
CA TYR A 37 0.52 -0.88 5.63
C TYR A 37 -0.98 -0.92 5.33
N LEU A 38 -1.80 -1.43 6.25
CA LEU A 38 -3.25 -1.56 6.09
C LEU A 38 -3.97 -0.73 7.16
N ALA A 39 -4.96 0.03 6.74
CA ALA A 39 -5.88 0.75 7.63
C ALA A 39 -7.32 0.58 7.15
N TRP A 40 -8.28 0.68 8.06
CA TRP A 40 -9.71 0.69 7.73
C TRP A 40 -10.32 2.05 8.05
N VAL A 41 -11.07 2.61 7.11
CA VAL A 41 -11.79 3.88 7.23
C VAL A 41 -13.31 3.58 7.16
N PRO A 42 -14.14 4.15 8.06
CA PRO A 42 -15.58 3.85 8.09
C PRO A 42 -16.39 4.20 6.82
N GLY A 43 -15.94 5.18 6.03
CA GLY A 43 -16.64 5.66 4.83
C GLY A 43 -16.39 4.81 3.58
N GLY A 44 -17.04 5.19 2.48
CA GLY A 44 -16.91 4.53 1.17
C GLY A 44 -17.96 3.44 0.89
N GLY A 45 -18.63 2.91 1.92
CA GLY A 45 -19.66 1.90 1.77
C GLY A 45 -20.14 1.31 3.10
N PRO A 46 -21.08 0.35 3.07
CA PRO A 46 -21.57 -0.31 4.29
C PRO A 46 -20.47 -1.07 5.05
N ASP A 47 -19.43 -1.53 4.34
CA ASP A 47 -18.29 -2.24 4.91
C ASP A 47 -17.08 -1.32 5.20
N GLY A 48 -17.23 -0.02 4.99
CA GLY A 48 -16.14 0.94 5.00
C GLY A 48 -15.17 0.75 3.83
N THR A 49 -13.94 1.21 4.01
CA THR A 49 -12.86 1.11 3.03
C THR A 49 -11.57 0.66 3.69
N LEU A 50 -11.01 -0.45 3.22
CA LEU A 50 -9.62 -0.78 3.49
C LEU A 50 -8.71 0.05 2.58
N LEU A 51 -7.74 0.73 3.18
CA LEU A 51 -6.68 1.46 2.50
C LEU A 51 -5.36 0.74 2.73
N MET A 52 -4.63 0.47 1.65
CA MET A 52 -3.35 -0.21 1.70
C MET A 52 -2.28 0.54 0.93
N SER A 53 -1.17 0.84 1.60
CA SER A 53 0.05 1.34 0.95
C SER A 53 1.01 0.19 0.66
N GLY A 54 1.89 0.40 -0.32
CA GLY A 54 3.09 -0.40 -0.56
C GLY A 54 4.23 0.52 -0.97
N GLN A 55 5.47 0.01 -0.98
CA GLN A 55 6.61 0.82 -1.40
C GLN A 55 6.55 1.15 -2.90
N ARG A 56 6.08 0.19 -3.70
CA ARG A 56 6.01 0.27 -5.16
C ARG A 56 4.69 -0.29 -5.67
N VAL A 57 4.28 0.20 -6.84
CA VAL A 57 3.25 -0.41 -7.68
C VAL A 57 3.96 -1.18 -8.80
N VAL A 58 3.54 -2.41 -9.03
CA VAL A 58 4.17 -3.29 -10.02
C VAL A 58 3.16 -4.04 -10.87
N SER A 59 3.61 -4.63 -11.98
CA SER A 59 2.85 -5.61 -12.76
C SER A 59 3.75 -6.72 -13.29
N GLY A 60 3.15 -7.74 -13.92
CA GLY A 60 3.87 -8.88 -14.49
C GLY A 60 3.85 -10.13 -13.60
N PRO A 61 4.49 -11.22 -14.02
CA PRO A 61 4.44 -12.48 -13.27
C PRO A 61 5.23 -12.44 -11.95
N THR A 62 4.87 -13.31 -11.01
CA THR A 62 5.64 -13.52 -9.77
C THR A 62 7.11 -13.80 -10.06
N GLY A 63 7.99 -13.12 -9.32
CA GLY A 63 9.44 -13.21 -9.49
C GLY A 63 10.02 -12.37 -10.65
N ASN A 64 9.18 -11.83 -11.54
CA ASN A 64 9.60 -10.94 -12.62
C ASN A 64 8.59 -9.79 -12.77
N LYS A 65 8.69 -8.84 -11.84
CA LYS A 65 7.79 -7.69 -11.74
C LYS A 65 8.42 -6.46 -12.39
N THR A 66 7.62 -5.70 -13.13
CA THR A 66 7.98 -4.38 -13.64
C THR A 66 7.46 -3.32 -12.69
N VAL A 67 8.32 -2.40 -12.26
CA VAL A 67 7.92 -1.22 -11.47
C VAL A 67 7.17 -0.25 -12.36
N LEU A 68 5.99 0.19 -11.92
CA LEU A 68 5.12 1.09 -12.64
C LEU A 68 5.32 2.55 -12.20
N SER A 69 4.96 3.48 -13.09
CA SER A 69 5.05 4.93 -12.88
C SER A 69 4.23 5.46 -11.70
N GLU A 70 3.19 4.74 -11.32
CA GLU A 70 2.26 5.05 -10.23
C GLU A 70 2.87 4.73 -8.86
N SER A 71 4.07 4.12 -8.83
CA SER A 71 4.80 3.88 -7.58
C SER A 71 5.01 5.18 -6.80
N GLY A 72 4.53 5.20 -5.56
CA GLY A 72 4.67 6.35 -4.67
C GLY A 72 3.65 7.46 -4.89
N THR A 73 2.69 7.29 -5.80
CA THR A 73 1.63 8.28 -6.09
C THR A 73 0.22 7.78 -5.75
N VAL A 74 0.06 6.49 -5.43
CA VAL A 74 -1.24 5.89 -5.14
C VAL A 74 -1.27 5.09 -3.83
N VAL A 75 -2.47 4.96 -3.28
CA VAL A 75 -2.87 4.01 -2.23
C VAL A 75 -3.93 3.10 -2.83
N PHE A 76 -3.93 1.82 -2.49
CA PHE A 76 -4.97 0.89 -2.95
C PHE A 76 -6.15 0.93 -1.97
N ALA A 77 -7.37 1.00 -2.49
CA ALA A 77 -8.61 1.02 -1.75
C ALA A 77 -9.48 -0.19 -2.09
N ASN A 78 -10.21 -0.71 -1.11
CA ASN A 78 -11.18 -1.79 -1.28
C ASN A 78 -12.36 -1.62 -0.32
N THR A 79 -13.57 -1.68 -0.85
CA THR A 79 -14.83 -1.50 -0.12
C THR A 79 -15.58 -2.80 0.15
N ASP A 80 -14.93 -3.95 -0.05
CA ASP A 80 -15.47 -5.30 0.09
C ASP A 80 -14.61 -6.15 1.04
N LEU A 81 -14.15 -5.52 2.13
CA LEU A 81 -13.36 -6.16 3.22
C LEU A 81 -12.12 -6.94 2.74
N GLY A 82 -11.51 -6.50 1.63
CA GLY A 82 -10.31 -7.07 1.03
C GLY A 82 -10.58 -8.19 0.04
N ALA A 83 -11.84 -8.47 -0.29
CA ALA A 83 -12.25 -9.37 -1.35
C ALA A 83 -12.30 -8.65 -2.71
N GLY A 84 -12.11 -9.42 -3.78
CA GLY A 84 -12.15 -8.90 -5.14
C GLY A 84 -10.99 -7.95 -5.48
N GLU A 85 -11.23 -7.13 -6.49
CA GLU A 85 -10.24 -6.22 -7.04
C GLU A 85 -10.12 -4.95 -6.18
N TRP A 86 -8.92 -4.38 -6.18
CA TRP A 86 -8.62 -3.10 -5.54
C TRP A 86 -8.65 -1.97 -6.56
N THR A 87 -8.88 -0.75 -6.09
CA THR A 87 -8.82 0.46 -6.92
C THR A 87 -7.75 1.41 -6.40
N GLU A 88 -7.12 2.17 -7.27
CA GLU A 88 -6.17 3.20 -6.86
C GLU A 88 -6.89 4.49 -6.45
N ILE A 89 -6.43 5.10 -5.36
CA ILE A 89 -6.72 6.48 -4.99
C ILE A 89 -5.41 7.26 -4.86
N GLU A 90 -5.46 8.58 -4.96
CA GLU A 90 -4.27 9.42 -4.86
C GLU A 90 -3.62 9.35 -3.47
N ALA A 91 -2.30 9.13 -3.44
CA ALA A 91 -1.53 9.25 -2.22
C ALA A 91 -1.38 10.74 -1.84
N PRO A 92 -1.71 11.15 -0.59
CA PRO A 92 -1.63 12.56 -0.18
C PRO A 92 -0.23 13.16 -0.18
N VAL A 93 0.80 12.32 -0.31
CA VAL A 93 2.20 12.71 -0.36
C VAL A 93 2.89 11.88 -1.43
N LEU A 94 3.45 12.57 -2.43
CA LEU A 94 4.20 11.94 -3.50
C LEU A 94 5.57 11.47 -3.01
N THR A 95 5.95 10.26 -3.39
CA THR A 95 7.27 9.67 -3.14
C THR A 95 7.94 9.35 -4.47
N ASP A 96 8.85 10.23 -4.91
CA ASP A 96 9.62 10.06 -6.13
C ASP A 96 11.10 10.41 -5.89
N PRO A 97 12.05 9.47 -6.10
CA PRO A 97 11.82 8.07 -6.46
C PRO A 97 11.26 7.25 -5.29
N THR A 98 10.64 6.12 -5.60
CA THR A 98 10.38 5.07 -4.60
C THR A 98 11.62 4.22 -4.37
N GLY A 99 11.78 3.76 -3.13
CA GLY A 99 12.97 3.03 -2.72
C GLY A 99 13.06 1.64 -3.32
N GLY A 100 14.28 1.11 -3.41
CA GLY A 100 14.53 -0.27 -3.80
C GLY A 100 15.86 -0.80 -3.32
N TYR A 101 16.23 -1.98 -3.82
CA TYR A 101 17.29 -2.81 -3.25
C TYR A 101 18.37 -3.18 -4.25
N ASN A 102 18.32 -2.60 -5.46
CA ASN A 102 19.41 -2.73 -6.41
C ASN A 102 20.61 -1.87 -5.96
N PRO A 103 21.84 -2.23 -6.36
CA PRO A 103 23.01 -1.40 -6.09
C PRO A 103 22.81 0.05 -6.58
N GLY A 104 22.96 1.02 -5.67
CA GLY A 104 22.82 2.45 -5.97
C GLY A 104 21.42 3.03 -5.79
N GLU A 105 20.40 2.22 -5.48
CA GLU A 105 19.06 2.72 -5.14
C GLU A 105 18.97 3.07 -3.64
N PRO A 106 18.36 4.20 -3.26
CA PRO A 106 17.99 4.43 -1.86
C PRO A 106 16.88 3.45 -1.47
N SER A 107 16.98 2.80 -0.32
CA SER A 107 15.98 1.82 0.13
C SER A 107 14.86 2.43 0.97
N CYS A 108 15.10 3.59 1.59
CA CYS A 108 14.15 4.22 2.51
C CYS A 108 12.90 4.88 1.89
N PRO A 109 12.89 5.40 0.64
CA PRO A 109 11.72 6.13 0.15
C PRO A 109 10.51 5.21 0.01
N GLY A 110 9.36 5.62 0.55
CA GLY A 110 8.11 4.84 0.53
C GLY A 110 8.14 3.57 1.38
N TYR A 111 9.19 3.36 2.19
CA TYR A 111 9.29 2.18 3.05
C TYR A 111 8.26 2.28 4.19
N SER A 112 7.33 1.32 4.26
CA SER A 112 6.29 1.20 5.30
C SER A 112 5.48 2.48 5.54
N SER A 113 4.88 3.06 4.50
CA SER A 113 4.09 4.31 4.59
C SER A 113 2.79 4.16 5.42
N PRO A 114 2.71 4.67 6.66
CA PRO A 114 1.55 4.49 7.53
C PRO A 114 0.33 5.30 7.08
N ILE A 115 -0.85 4.76 7.37
CA ILE A 115 -2.16 5.38 7.14
C ILE A 115 -2.90 5.45 8.47
N VAL A 116 -3.41 6.63 8.84
CA VAL A 116 -4.19 6.83 10.07
C VAL A 116 -5.58 7.39 9.71
N PRO A 117 -6.66 6.59 9.86
CA PRO A 117 -8.03 7.07 9.66
C PRO A 117 -8.35 8.25 10.57
N ARG A 118 -9.07 9.25 10.05
CA ARG A 118 -9.52 10.40 10.83
C ARG A 118 -10.95 10.19 11.34
N ALA A 119 -11.32 10.96 12.37
CA ALA A 119 -12.59 10.82 13.08
C ALA A 119 -13.83 11.17 12.22
N ASP A 120 -13.66 11.87 11.11
CA ASP A 120 -14.74 12.16 10.16
C ASP A 120 -15.15 10.94 9.32
N GLY A 121 -14.40 9.83 9.43
CA GLY A 121 -14.68 8.58 8.74
C GLY A 121 -14.54 8.64 7.23
N THR A 122 -14.07 9.74 6.65
CA THR A 122 -13.97 9.92 5.18
C THR A 122 -12.63 10.49 4.76
N SER A 123 -11.75 10.81 5.72
CA SER A 123 -10.38 11.23 5.45
C SER A 123 -9.36 10.43 6.27
N PHE A 124 -8.10 10.53 5.86
CA PHE A 124 -6.97 9.84 6.49
C PHE A 124 -5.71 10.71 6.47
N LEU A 125 -4.84 10.52 7.45
CA LEU A 125 -3.47 11.01 7.44
C LEU A 125 -2.58 9.94 6.79
N TYR A 126 -1.71 10.36 5.89
CA TYR A 126 -0.71 9.54 5.22
C TYR A 126 0.68 10.05 5.53
N LEU A 127 1.58 9.15 5.92
CA LEU A 127 2.97 9.47 6.16
C LEU A 127 3.84 8.59 5.26
N THR A 128 4.87 9.16 4.66
CA THR A 128 5.82 8.42 3.82
C THR A 128 7.22 8.99 3.99
N ALA A 129 8.22 8.13 3.89
CA ALA A 129 9.61 8.56 3.79
C ALA A 129 9.90 9.02 2.35
N THR A 130 10.47 10.22 2.19
CA THR A 130 10.91 10.76 0.90
C THR A 130 12.42 10.95 0.90
N TRP A 131 13.08 10.61 -0.21
CA TRP A 131 14.54 10.69 -0.32
C TRP A 131 15.06 12.13 -0.23
N LEU A 132 16.18 12.33 0.46
CA LEU A 132 16.87 13.63 0.52
C LEU A 132 17.85 13.85 -0.65
N GLY A 133 17.90 12.93 -1.62
CA GLY A 133 18.80 13.01 -2.76
C GLY A 133 20.27 12.68 -2.45
N THR A 134 20.57 12.22 -1.23
CA THR A 134 21.93 11.87 -0.80
C THR A 134 21.96 10.59 0.01
N GLY A 135 22.83 9.66 -0.37
CA GLY A 135 22.99 8.36 0.26
C GLY A 135 21.64 7.64 0.44
N ASN A 136 21.46 7.01 1.59
CA ASN A 136 20.20 6.36 1.97
C ASN A 136 19.45 7.14 3.07
N GLN A 137 19.35 8.46 2.90
CA GLN A 137 18.71 9.35 3.88
C GLN A 137 17.33 9.78 3.38
N CYS A 138 16.33 9.65 4.24
CA CYS A 138 14.98 10.10 3.99
C CYS A 138 14.49 11.02 5.10
N GLN A 139 13.56 11.92 4.78
CA GLN A 139 12.71 12.55 5.78
C GLN A 139 11.30 11.97 5.68
N VAL A 140 10.58 11.94 6.80
CA VAL A 140 9.14 11.67 6.77
C VAL A 140 8.41 12.92 6.31
N ARG A 141 7.45 12.73 5.40
CA ARG A 141 6.50 13.75 4.96
C ARG A 141 5.07 13.31 5.21
N PHE A 142 4.27 14.33 5.46
CA PHE A 142 2.88 14.40 5.86
C PHE A 142 1.81 14.81 4.86
N GLY A 143 0.65 14.14 4.78
CA GLY A 143 -0.48 14.68 4.03
C GLY A 143 -1.82 14.09 4.47
N THR A 144 -2.92 14.77 4.17
CA THR A 144 -4.27 14.24 4.40
C THR A 144 -4.96 13.95 3.08
N GLY A 145 -5.55 12.77 2.95
CA GLY A 145 -6.35 12.35 1.80
C GLY A 145 -7.81 12.15 2.15
N GLY A 146 -8.68 12.15 1.14
CA GLY A 146 -10.07 11.74 1.22
C GLY A 146 -10.30 10.41 0.49
N LEU A 147 -11.39 9.74 0.85
CA LEU A 147 -11.95 8.65 0.04
C LEU A 147 -12.57 9.18 -1.26
#